data_AF-A0A346RTM3-F1
#
_entry.id   AF-A0A346RTM3-F1
#
_cell.length_a   1.000
_cell.length_b   1.000
_cell.length_c   1.000
_cell.angle_alpha   90.00
_cell.angle_beta   90.00
_cell.angle_gamma   90.00
#
_symmetry.space_group_name_H-M   'P 1'
#
loop_
_entity.id
_entity.type
_entity.pdbx_description
1 polymer ?
#
loop_
_entity_poly.entity_id
_entity_poly.type
_entity_poly.pdbx_seq_one_letter_code
_entity_poly.pdbx_strand_id
1 'polypeptide(L)'
;RALLYSFNARRKRHTYIRIHWTATVNRAAGEWNLNYSRFVGALGSLNCWLNRKSLFILSLNEPVTFKALVDESKYALNEPRRKPRNIS
;
A
#
# COMPACT_ATOMS: atom_id res chain seq x y z
N ARG A 1 -25.40 -18.38 -20.72
CA ARG A 1 -24.34 -18.40 -19.67
C ARG A 1 -23.27 -17.33 -19.86
N ALA A 2 -22.72 -17.14 -21.07
CA ALA A 2 -21.68 -16.13 -21.35
C ALA A 2 -22.02 -14.68 -20.93
N LEU A 3 -23.27 -14.24 -21.13
CA LEU A 3 -23.73 -12.89 -20.76
C LEU A 3 -23.68 -12.61 -19.24
N LEU A 4 -23.98 -13.62 -18.41
CA LEU A 4 -23.93 -13.49 -16.95
C LEU A 4 -22.47 -13.36 -16.47
N TYR A 5 -21.56 -14.13 -17.08
CA TYR A 5 -20.12 -14.03 -16.79
C TYR A 5 -19.56 -12.66 -17.18
N SER A 6 -19.92 -12.11 -18.35
CA SER A 6 -19.42 -10.80 -18.80
C SER A 6 -19.94 -9.65 -17.92
N PHE A 7 -21.18 -9.74 -17.44
CA PHE A 7 -21.74 -8.79 -16.47
C PHE A 7 -20.99 -8.84 -15.14
N ASN A 8 -20.78 -10.04 -14.59
CA ASN A 8 -20.04 -10.22 -13.34
C ASN A 8 -18.57 -9.80 -13.46
N ALA A 9 -17.92 -10.07 -14.60
CA ALA A 9 -16.54 -9.69 -14.86
C ALA A 9 -16.36 -8.16 -14.85
N ARG A 10 -17.27 -7.42 -15.49
CA ARG A 10 -17.27 -5.94 -15.45
C ARG A 10 -17.38 -5.42 -14.03
N ARG A 11 -18.30 -5.99 -13.23
CA ARG A 11 -18.47 -5.63 -11.81
C ARG A 11 -17.21 -5.89 -10.98
N LYS A 12 -16.52 -7.01 -11.23
CA LYS A 12 -15.32 -7.41 -10.47
C LYS A 12 -14.01 -6.78 -10.96
N ARG A 13 -13.98 -6.18 -12.16
CA ARG A 13 -12.78 -5.60 -12.79
C ARG A 13 -12.00 -4.69 -11.83
N HIS A 14 -12.68 -3.76 -11.16
CA HIS A 14 -12.02 -2.85 -10.22
C HIS A 14 -11.41 -3.56 -9.01
N THR A 15 -12.06 -4.62 -8.51
CA THR A 15 -11.51 -5.42 -7.41
C THR A 15 -10.24 -6.14 -7.84
N TYR A 16 -10.26 -6.78 -9.02
CA TYR A 16 -9.07 -7.47 -9.55
C TYR A 16 -7.90 -6.51 -9.79
N ILE A 17 -8.17 -5.32 -10.33
CA ILE A 17 -7.14 -4.29 -10.51
C ILE A 17 -6.54 -3.87 -9.16
N ARG A 18 -7.37 -3.66 -8.14
CA ARG A 18 -6.87 -3.30 -6.80
C ARG A 18 -6.04 -4.42 -6.18
N ILE A 19 -6.45 -5.69 -6.34
CA ILE A 19 -5.68 -6.85 -5.89
C ILE A 19 -4.31 -6.86 -6.56
N HIS A 20 -4.26 -6.64 -7.86
CA HIS A 20 -3.01 -6.58 -8.63
C HIS A 20 -2.08 -5.45 -8.15
N TRP A 21 -2.62 -4.25 -7.91
CA TRP A 21 -1.84 -3.14 -7.36
C TRP A 21 -1.27 -3.48 -5.97
N THR A 22 -2.09 -4.02 -5.07
CA THR A 22 -1.62 -4.42 -3.73
C THR A 22 -0.54 -5.50 -3.81
N ALA A 23 -0.70 -6.51 -4.68
CA ALA A 23 0.28 -7.58 -4.83
C ALA A 23 1.63 -7.06 -5.34
N THR A 24 1.60 -6.13 -6.29
CA THR A 24 2.82 -5.53 -6.86
C THR A 24 3.53 -4.66 -5.83
N VAL A 25 2.80 -3.78 -5.13
CA VAL A 25 3.38 -2.94 -4.07
C VAL A 25 3.92 -3.80 -2.92
N ASN A 26 3.24 -4.89 -2.55
CA ASN A 26 3.72 -5.82 -1.53
C ASN A 26 5.03 -6.50 -1.94
N ARG A 27 5.17 -6.87 -3.21
CA ARG A 27 6.42 -7.43 -3.74
C ARG A 27 7.55 -6.39 -3.70
N ALA A 28 7.29 -5.17 -4.17
CA ALA A 28 8.27 -4.08 -4.17
C ALA A 28 8.71 -3.70 -2.75
N ALA A 29 7.78 -3.56 -1.81
CA ALA A 29 8.11 -3.28 -0.40
C ALA A 29 8.86 -4.45 0.26
N GLY A 30 8.57 -5.68 -0.18
CA GLY A 30 9.24 -6.89 0.27
C GLY A 30 10.74 -6.92 -0.01
N GLU A 31 11.20 -6.28 -1.10
CA GLU A 31 12.63 -6.14 -1.41
C GLU A 31 13.40 -5.39 -0.31
N TRP A 32 12.70 -4.56 0.45
CA TRP A 32 13.25 -3.80 1.57
C TRP A 32 12.79 -4.31 2.93
N ASN A 33 12.36 -5.58 3.00
CA ASN A 33 11.89 -6.26 4.23
C ASN A 33 10.70 -5.57 4.93
N LEU A 34 9.83 -4.88 4.17
CA LEU A 34 8.62 -4.26 4.69
C LEU A 34 7.38 -4.89 4.06
N ASN A 35 6.40 -5.28 4.88
CA ASN A 35 5.13 -5.78 4.35
C ASN A 35 4.15 -4.62 4.05
N TYR A 36 3.23 -4.84 3.11
CA TYR A 36 2.27 -3.82 2.68
C TYR A 36 1.44 -3.22 3.84
N SER A 37 0.96 -4.05 4.76
CA SER A 37 0.09 -3.60 5.86
C SER A 37 0.83 -2.64 6.81
N ARG A 38 2.09 -2.94 7.14
CA ARG A 38 2.95 -2.07 7.96
C ARG A 38 3.34 -0.81 7.20
N PHE A 39 3.65 -0.93 5.91
CA PHE A 39 3.96 0.22 5.05
C PHE A 39 2.80 1.21 4.96
N VAL A 40 1.60 0.76 4.59
CA VAL A 40 0.43 1.64 4.50
C VAL A 40 0.00 2.19 5.86
N GLY A 41 0.14 1.39 6.92
CA GLY A 41 -0.10 1.87 8.29
C GLY A 41 0.83 3.02 8.67
N ALA A 42 2.13 2.88 8.39
CA ALA A 42 3.13 3.91 8.65
C ALA A 42 2.90 5.18 7.82
N LEU A 43 2.57 5.05 6.53
CA LEU A 43 2.18 6.19 5.69
C LEU A 43 0.96 6.94 6.25
N GLY A 44 -0.03 6.22 6.79
CA GLY A 44 -1.17 6.83 7.47
C GLY A 44 -0.76 7.60 8.73
N SER A 45 0.20 7.08 9.50
CA SER A 45 0.75 7.79 10.67
C SER A 45 1.56 9.04 10.29
N LEU A 46 2.23 9.02 9.13
CA LEU A 46 2.93 10.17 8.55
C LEU A 46 2.00 11.15 7.82
N ASN A 47 0.68 10.92 7.86
CA ASN A 47 -0.33 11.72 7.18
C ASN A 47 -0.16 11.75 5.64
N CYS A 48 0.53 10.76 5.07
CA CYS A 48 0.73 10.58 3.63
C CYS A 48 -0.41 9.74 3.04
N TRP A 49 -1.47 10.42 2.59
CA TRP A 49 -2.66 9.77 2.01
C TRP A 49 -2.46 9.45 0.51
N LEU A 50 -1.70 8.39 0.22
CA LEU A 50 -1.48 7.94 -1.17
C LEU A 50 -2.47 6.84 -1.58
N ASN A 51 -3.02 6.98 -2.80
CA ASN A 51 -3.83 5.95 -3.43
C ASN A 51 -3.00 4.77 -3.93
N ARG A 52 -3.58 3.57 -3.92
CA ARG A 52 -2.92 2.32 -4.38
C ARG A 52 -2.48 2.38 -5.84
N LYS A 53 -3.24 3.07 -6.70
CA LYS A 53 -2.86 3.30 -8.10
C LYS A 53 -1.55 4.08 -8.20
N SER A 54 -1.44 5.16 -7.43
CA SER A 54 -0.25 6.02 -7.42
C SER A 54 0.95 5.26 -6.86
N LEU A 55 0.79 4.52 -5.76
CA LEU A 55 1.83 3.67 -5.20
C LEU A 55 2.32 2.60 -6.19
N PHE A 56 1.39 1.96 -6.92
CA PHE A 56 1.74 1.00 -7.96
C PHE A 56 2.55 1.62 -9.10
N ILE A 57 2.09 2.77 -9.63
CA ILE A 57 2.80 3.46 -10.71
C ILE A 57 4.19 3.89 -10.24
N LEU A 58 4.29 4.41 -9.02
CA LEU A 58 5.54 4.87 -8.43
C LEU A 58 6.51 3.71 -8.21
N SER A 59 6.04 2.53 -7.76
CA SER A 59 6.91 1.37 -7.59
C SER A 59 7.48 0.81 -8.90
N LEU A 60 6.79 1.04 -10.03
CA LEU A 60 7.24 0.55 -11.34
C LEU A 60 8.14 1.54 -12.06
N ASN A 61 7.79 2.83 -12.02
CA ASN A 61 8.49 3.85 -12.81
C ASN A 61 9.65 4.48 -12.04
N GLU A 62 9.52 4.66 -10.72
CA GLU A 62 10.44 5.48 -9.92
C GLU A 62 10.87 4.72 -8.64
N PRO A 63 11.78 3.72 -8.77
CA PRO A 63 12.19 2.89 -7.65
C PRO A 63 12.91 3.68 -6.54
N VAL A 64 13.63 4.75 -6.91
CA VAL A 64 14.36 5.61 -5.95
C VAL A 64 13.38 6.37 -5.05
N THR A 65 12.34 6.98 -5.63
CA THR A 65 11.30 7.66 -4.85
C THR A 65 10.51 6.67 -3.99
N PHE A 66 10.22 5.47 -4.52
CA PHE A 66 9.55 4.43 -3.73
C PHE A 66 10.39 4.03 -2.52
N LYS A 67 11.72 3.98 -2.68
CA LYS A 67 12.66 3.67 -1.60
C LYS A 67 12.63 4.71 -0.50
N ALA A 68 12.67 5.99 -0.86
CA ALA A 68 12.56 7.08 0.11
C ALA A 68 11.28 6.95 0.96
N LEU A 69 10.14 6.65 0.34
CA LEU A 69 8.88 6.44 1.07
C LEU A 69 8.93 5.24 2.03
N VAL A 70 9.61 4.16 1.64
CA VAL A 70 9.75 2.97 2.50
C VAL A 70 10.72 3.24 3.64
N ASP A 71 11.79 3.99 3.40
CA ASP A 71 12.72 4.38 4.46
C ASP A 71 12.03 5.30 5.47
N GLU A 72 11.29 6.33 5.04
CA GLU A 72 10.43 7.16 5.90
C GLU A 72 9.44 6.31 6.71
N SER A 73 8.81 5.32 6.07
CA SER A 73 7.89 4.41 6.74
C SER A 73 8.58 3.54 7.80
N LYS A 74 9.83 3.14 7.58
CA LYS A 74 10.62 2.39 8.57
C LYS A 74 11.02 3.26 9.75
N TYR A 75 11.41 4.52 9.50
CA TYR A 75 11.69 5.48 10.58
C TYR A 75 10.45 5.66 11.48
N ALA A 76 9.28 5.87 10.89
CA ALA A 76 8.02 6.00 11.64
C ALA A 76 7.64 4.73 12.44
N LEU A 77 8.01 3.53 11.98
CA LEU A 77 7.76 2.27 12.70
C LEU A 77 8.72 2.05 13.87
N ASN A 78 9.95 2.58 13.77
CA ASN A 78 10.96 2.48 14.82
C ASN A 78 10.73 3.50 15.94
N GLU A 79 9.95 4.57 15.68
CA GLU A 79 9.49 5.44 16.75
C GLU A 79 8.58 4.64 17.71
N PRO A 80 8.80 4.73 19.04
CA PRO A 80 7.94 4.07 20.00
C PRO A 80 6.53 4.62 19.82
N ARG A 81 5.56 3.71 19.57
CA ARG A 81 4.14 4.08 19.50
C ARG A 81 3.84 4.94 20.72
N ARG A 82 3.46 6.20 20.51
CA ARG A 82 2.95 7.05 21.60
C ARG A 82 1.68 6.38 22.12
N LYS A 83 1.81 5.56 23.16
CA LYS A 83 0.68 4.95 23.87
C LYS A 83 -0.27 6.11 24.17
N PRO A 84 -1.57 6.03 23.81
CA PRO A 84 -2.48 7.10 24.18
C PRO A 84 -2.34 7.30 25.69
N ARG A 85 -2.04 8.54 26.10
CA ARG A 85 -2.07 8.89 27.52
C ARG A 85 -3.43 8.44 28.02
N ASN A 86 -3.45 7.52 29.00
CA ASN A 86 -4.69 7.18 29.69
C ASN A 86 -5.19 8.49 30.29
N ILE A 87 -6.27 9.03 29.74
CA ILE A 87 -7.01 10.14 30.33
C ILE A 87 -8.20 9.46 31.01
N SER A 88 -7.87 8.64 32.01
CA SER A 88 -8.70 8.00 33.03
C SER A 88 -7.77 7.15 33.90
#